data_AF-A0A9C9DGW4-F1
#
_entry.id   AF-A0A9C9DGW4-F1
#
_cell.length_a   1.000
_cell.length_b   1.000
_cell.length_c   1.000
_cell.angle_alpha   90.00
_cell.angle_beta   90.00
_cell.angle_gamma   90.00
#
_symmetry.space_group_name_H-M   'P 1'
#
loop_
_entity.id
_entity.type
_entity.pdbx_description
1 polymer ?
#
loop_
_entity_poly.entity_id
_entity_poly.type
_entity_poly.pdbx_seq_one_letter_code
_entity_poly.pdbx_strand_id
1 'polypeptide(L)'
;MSGEKPRVTIYTDGGADPNPGPGGWGAILIHEASGRIRELSGGEPHTTNNRMELTAAIRALETLKRPCIVTLYTDSEYLQRGITEWLPDWQKRGWRRRRGGDIQNLDLWQRLAELIEEHEVRWEWVRGHAGNPYNERADALATREIRAHYAAEAEELSSEGAEVFLLVSARGGQGWWGAM
;
A
#
# COMPACT_ATOMS: atom_id res chain seq x y z
N MET A 1 -11.85 -36.00 -1.68
CA MET A 1 -12.11 -35.05 -2.78
C MET A 1 -11.27 -33.82 -2.51
N SER A 2 -10.12 -33.65 -3.16
CA SER A 2 -9.39 -32.38 -3.09
C SER A 2 -10.20 -31.37 -3.89
N GLY A 3 -11.05 -30.59 -3.20
CA GLY A 3 -11.78 -29.50 -3.84
C GLY A 3 -10.80 -28.53 -4.49
N GLU A 4 -11.08 -28.11 -5.72
CA GLU A 4 -10.26 -27.13 -6.43
C GLU A 4 -10.09 -25.86 -5.58
N LYS A 5 -8.85 -25.36 -5.49
CA LYS A 5 -8.57 -24.13 -4.73
C LYS A 5 -9.29 -22.96 -5.39
N PRO A 6 -9.99 -22.09 -4.63
CA PRO A 6 -10.62 -20.90 -5.20
C PRO A 6 -9.57 -19.97 -5.82
N ARG A 7 -9.94 -19.34 -6.94
CA ARG A 7 -9.11 -18.36 -7.66
C ARG A 7 -9.53 -16.94 -7.31
N VAL A 8 -8.55 -16.10 -7.01
CA VAL A 8 -8.76 -14.70 -6.65
C VAL A 8 -7.77 -13.82 -7.42
N THR A 9 -8.28 -12.81 -8.10
CA THR A 9 -7.46 -11.72 -8.64
C THR A 9 -7.41 -10.59 -7.62
N ILE A 10 -6.22 -10.07 -7.33
CA ILE A 10 -5.99 -9.01 -6.37
C ILE A 10 -5.25 -7.86 -7.06
N TYR A 11 -5.67 -6.62 -6.79
CA TYR A 11 -4.95 -5.40 -7.16
C TYR A 11 -4.63 -4.63 -5.90
N THR A 12 -3.40 -4.13 -5.77
CA THR A 12 -2.95 -3.42 -4.57
C THR A 12 -2.14 -2.19 -4.91
N ASP A 13 -2.35 -1.14 -4.13
CA ASP A 13 -1.56 0.08 -4.17
C ASP A 13 -1.41 0.65 -2.75
N GLY A 14 -0.37 1.45 -2.52
CA GLY A 14 -0.13 2.11 -1.25
C GLY A 14 0.94 3.19 -1.35
N GLY A 15 0.81 4.22 -0.52
CA GLY A 15 1.72 5.36 -0.54
C GLY A 15 1.69 6.15 0.76
N ALA A 16 2.66 7.04 0.92
CA ALA A 16 2.69 8.07 1.93
C ALA A 16 3.08 9.40 1.30
N ASP A 17 2.47 10.48 1.77
CA ASP A 17 2.81 11.83 1.33
C ASP A 17 2.71 12.78 2.53
N PRO A 18 3.80 13.43 2.98
CA PRO A 18 5.19 13.20 2.55
C PRO A 18 5.70 11.79 2.92
N ASN A 19 6.91 11.43 2.51
CA ASN A 19 7.50 10.11 2.79
C ASN A 19 8.81 10.26 3.60
N PRO A 20 8.81 9.97 4.93
CA PRO A 20 7.70 9.45 5.73
C PRO A 20 6.65 10.52 6.08
N GLY A 21 5.42 10.07 6.37
CA GLY A 21 4.26 10.93 6.65
C GLY A 21 2.96 10.12 6.68
N PRO A 22 1.79 10.79 6.64
CA PRO A 22 0.50 10.12 6.52
C PRO A 22 0.48 9.20 5.31
N GLY A 23 0.10 7.95 5.52
CA GLY A 23 0.05 6.93 4.49
C GLY A 23 -1.29 6.22 4.42
N GLY A 24 -1.52 5.64 3.25
CA GLY A 24 -2.73 4.91 2.92
C GLY A 24 -2.42 3.74 2.00
N TRP A 25 -3.24 2.71 2.09
CA TRP A 25 -3.19 1.55 1.21
C TRP A 25 -4.59 1.16 0.75
N GLY A 26 -4.67 0.55 -0.42
CA GLY A 26 -5.90 0.07 -1.04
C GLY A 26 -5.72 -1.30 -1.67
N ALA A 27 -6.75 -2.13 -1.61
CA ALA A 27 -6.76 -3.42 -2.29
C ALA A 27 -8.14 -3.76 -2.85
N ILE A 28 -8.16 -4.29 -4.07
CA ILE A 28 -9.34 -4.83 -4.75
C ILE A 28 -9.17 -6.35 -4.89
N LEU A 29 -10.13 -7.12 -4.37
CA LEU A 29 -10.15 -8.57 -4.48
C LEU A 29 -11.35 -9.00 -5.33
N ILE A 30 -11.11 -9.85 -6.32
CA ILE A 30 -12.13 -10.35 -7.24
C ILE A 30 -12.14 -11.87 -7.18
N HIS A 31 -13.23 -12.46 -6.71
CA HIS A 31 -13.40 -13.92 -6.71
C HIS A 31 -13.86 -14.37 -8.10
N GLU A 32 -12.94 -14.98 -8.86
CA GLU A 32 -13.09 -15.22 -10.31
C GLU A 32 -14.35 -16.02 -10.65
N ALA A 33 -14.67 -17.06 -9.89
CA ALA A 33 -15.83 -17.91 -10.17
C ALA A 33 -17.18 -17.20 -9.99
N SER A 34 -17.24 -16.18 -9.14
CA SER A 34 -18.51 -15.46 -8.84
C SER A 34 -18.57 -14.04 -9.39
N GLY A 35 -17.44 -13.48 -9.82
CA GLY A 35 -17.31 -12.06 -10.12
C GLY A 35 -17.46 -11.11 -8.92
N ARG A 36 -17.61 -11.64 -7.69
CA ARG A 36 -17.76 -10.81 -6.49
C ARG A 36 -16.49 -10.00 -6.23
N ILE A 37 -16.66 -8.69 -6.11
CA ILE A 37 -15.61 -7.72 -5.79
C ILE A 37 -15.68 -7.36 -4.31
N ARG A 38 -14.52 -7.21 -3.68
CA ARG A 38 -14.36 -6.65 -2.34
C ARG A 38 -13.26 -5.60 -2.37
N GLU A 39 -13.56 -4.43 -1.82
CA GLU A 39 -12.59 -3.36 -1.62
C GLU A 39 -12.13 -3.35 -0.16
N LEU A 40 -10.85 -3.09 0.05
CA LEU A 40 -10.22 -2.91 1.35
C LEU A 40 -9.34 -1.67 1.30
N SER A 41 -9.23 -0.96 2.43
CA SER A 41 -8.30 0.15 2.58
C SER A 41 -8.00 0.38 4.06
N GLY A 42 -6.95 1.14 4.32
CA GLY A 42 -6.60 1.67 5.62
C GLY A 42 -5.41 2.59 5.51
N GLY A 43 -5.04 3.23 6.61
CA GLY A 43 -3.92 4.16 6.66
C GLY A 43 -3.21 4.17 8.00
N GLU A 44 -2.05 4.79 8.01
CA GLU A 44 -1.27 5.06 9.22
C GLU A 44 -0.89 6.55 9.23
N PRO A 45 -0.97 7.25 10.37
CA PRO A 45 -0.67 8.69 10.44
C PRO A 45 0.81 8.99 10.17
N HIS A 46 1.71 8.02 10.37
CA HIS A 46 3.14 8.18 10.10
C HIS A 46 3.78 6.87 9.63
N THR A 47 4.03 6.78 8.33
CA THR A 47 4.54 5.57 7.67
C THR A 47 5.34 5.94 6.41
N THR A 48 5.62 4.98 5.54
CA THR A 48 6.35 5.18 4.27
C THR A 48 5.62 4.51 3.10
N ASN A 49 5.95 4.93 1.86
CA ASN A 49 5.39 4.30 0.65
C ASN A 49 5.56 2.78 0.68
N ASN A 50 6.79 2.30 0.85
CA ASN A 50 7.11 0.87 0.83
C ASN A 50 6.35 0.08 1.91
N ARG A 51 6.10 0.66 3.08
CA ARG A 51 5.31 0.00 4.14
C ARG A 51 3.85 -0.12 3.72
N MET A 52 3.28 0.91 3.11
CA MET A 52 1.89 0.89 2.66
C MET A 52 1.67 -0.05 1.47
N GLU A 53 2.60 -0.10 0.52
CA GLU A 53 2.59 -1.08 -0.58
C GLU A 53 2.63 -2.52 -0.05
N LEU A 54 3.53 -2.83 0.90
CA LEU A 54 3.59 -4.14 1.55
C LEU A 54 2.31 -4.46 2.32
N THR A 55 1.80 -3.48 3.07
CA THR A 55 0.59 -3.63 3.89
C THR A 55 -0.62 -3.94 3.02
N ALA A 56 -0.76 -3.30 1.86
CA ALA A 56 -1.82 -3.57 0.90
C ALA A 56 -1.87 -5.06 0.50
N ALA A 57 -0.72 -5.61 0.10
CA ALA A 57 -0.58 -7.02 -0.28
C ALA A 57 -0.88 -7.97 0.89
N ILE A 58 -0.31 -7.69 2.07
CA ILE A 58 -0.53 -8.49 3.28
C ILE A 58 -2.01 -8.53 3.65
N ARG A 59 -2.66 -7.37 3.77
CA ARG A 59 -4.07 -7.28 4.20
C ARG A 59 -5.02 -7.93 3.20
N ALA A 60 -4.70 -7.86 1.91
CA ALA A 60 -5.46 -8.56 0.88
C ALA A 60 -5.35 -10.09 1.04
N LEU A 61 -4.14 -10.62 1.24
CA LEU A 61 -3.93 -12.06 1.44
C LEU A 61 -4.54 -12.54 2.77
N GLU A 62 -4.38 -11.81 3.88
CA GLU A 62 -4.97 -12.13 5.19
C GLU A 62 -6.50 -12.24 5.17
N THR A 63 -7.15 -11.59 4.20
CA THR A 63 -8.60 -11.63 4.05
C THR A 63 -9.09 -12.99 3.51
N LEU A 64 -8.22 -13.77 2.88
CA LEU A 64 -8.54 -15.07 2.32
C LEU A 64 -8.63 -16.11 3.45
N LYS A 65 -9.82 -16.70 3.63
CA LYS A 65 -10.12 -17.60 4.78
C LYS A 65 -9.64 -19.04 4.58
N ARG A 66 -8.98 -19.34 3.46
CA ARG A 66 -8.53 -20.67 3.06
C ARG A 66 -7.47 -20.54 1.96
N PRO A 67 -6.64 -21.57 1.74
CA PRO A 67 -5.69 -21.61 0.64
C PRO A 67 -6.35 -21.33 -0.72
N CYS A 68 -5.82 -20.33 -1.44
CA CYS A 68 -6.30 -19.88 -2.74
C CYS A 68 -5.17 -19.89 -3.77
N ILE A 69 -5.55 -19.89 -5.06
CA ILE A 69 -4.67 -19.51 -6.16
C ILE A 69 -4.90 -18.02 -6.41
N VAL A 70 -3.86 -17.21 -6.29
CA VAL A 70 -3.95 -15.76 -6.32
C VAL A 70 -3.14 -15.22 -7.49
N THR A 71 -3.72 -14.32 -8.28
CA THR A 71 -2.94 -13.43 -9.17
C THR A 71 -2.98 -12.04 -8.57
N LEU A 72 -1.84 -11.54 -8.10
CA LEU A 72 -1.71 -10.25 -7.43
C LEU A 72 -0.99 -9.26 -8.35
N TYR A 73 -1.69 -8.19 -8.67
CA TYR A 73 -1.21 -7.06 -9.45
C TYR A 73 -0.78 -5.91 -8.53
N THR A 74 0.41 -5.38 -8.80
CA THR A 74 0.97 -4.21 -8.09
C THR A 74 1.87 -3.43 -9.03
N ASP A 75 1.97 -2.12 -8.84
CA ASP A 75 2.97 -1.27 -9.49
C ASP A 75 4.19 -0.98 -8.62
N SER A 76 4.20 -1.45 -7.38
CA SER A 76 5.34 -1.35 -6.48
C SER A 76 6.53 -2.14 -7.01
N GLU A 77 7.55 -1.42 -7.49
CA GLU A 77 8.86 -2.01 -7.80
C GLU A 77 9.52 -2.59 -6.55
N TYR A 78 9.30 -1.98 -5.38
CA TYR A 78 9.87 -2.45 -4.11
C TYR A 78 9.33 -3.84 -3.74
N LEU A 79 8.02 -4.04 -3.84
CA LEU A 79 7.35 -5.31 -3.60
C LEU A 79 7.77 -6.34 -4.65
N GLN A 80 7.71 -5.98 -5.94
CA GLN A 80 8.07 -6.88 -7.03
C GLN A 80 9.51 -7.41 -6.89
N ARG A 81 10.48 -6.51 -6.65
CA ARG A 81 11.88 -6.89 -6.47
C ARG A 81 12.10 -7.64 -5.17
N GLY A 82 11.41 -7.25 -4.10
CA GLY A 82 11.53 -7.95 -2.83
C GLY A 82 11.05 -9.40 -2.91
N ILE A 83 9.93 -9.66 -3.57
CA ILE A 83 9.43 -11.02 -3.81
C ILE A 83 10.36 -11.84 -4.70
N THR A 84 10.83 -11.26 -5.81
CA THR A 84 11.55 -12.02 -6.85
C THR A 84 13.05 -12.17 -6.58
N GLU A 85 13.69 -11.17 -5.94
CA GLU A 85 15.14 -11.12 -5.76
C GLU A 85 15.57 -11.32 -4.30
N TRP A 86 14.89 -10.70 -3.33
CA TRP A 86 15.44 -10.53 -1.98
C TRP A 86 14.90 -11.54 -0.97
N LEU A 87 13.58 -11.75 -0.96
CA LEU A 87 12.89 -12.59 0.00
C LEU A 87 13.44 -14.03 0.03
N PRO A 88 13.67 -14.71 -1.13
CA PRO A 88 14.26 -16.05 -1.11
C PRO A 88 15.67 -16.09 -0.50
N ASP A 89 16.50 -15.07 -0.75
CA ASP A 89 17.85 -14.99 -0.17
C ASP A 89 17.80 -14.69 1.34
N TRP A 90 16.86 -13.83 1.77
CA TRP A 90 16.65 -13.54 3.20
C TRP A 90 16.18 -14.76 3.98
N GLN A 91 15.18 -15.50 3.47
CA GLN A 91 14.71 -16.73 4.11
C GLN A 91 15.83 -17.77 4.23
N LYS A 92 16.59 -17.99 3.15
CA LYS A 92 17.73 -18.91 3.15
C LYS A 92 18.82 -18.56 4.17
N ARG A 93 18.94 -17.27 4.53
CA ARG A 93 19.94 -16.75 5.47
C ARG A 93 19.40 -16.53 6.88
N GLY A 94 18.17 -16.97 7.18
CA GLY A 94 17.55 -16.75 8.48
C GLY A 94 17.34 -15.27 8.78
N TRP A 95 16.87 -14.50 7.78
CA TRP A 95 16.53 -13.08 7.88
C TRP A 95 17.71 -12.16 8.21
N ARG A 96 18.85 -12.37 7.53
CA ARG A 96 20.07 -11.58 7.71
C ARG A 96 20.66 -11.12 6.38
N ARG A 97 21.18 -9.88 6.33
CA ARG A 97 21.91 -9.36 5.16
C ARG A 97 23.32 -9.91 5.07
N ARG A 98 23.85 -10.04 3.84
CA ARG A 98 25.22 -10.51 3.56
C ARG A 98 26.31 -9.62 4.16
N ARG A 99 26.10 -8.31 4.17
CA ARG A 99 27.09 -7.30 4.61
C ARG A 99 26.81 -6.77 6.03
N GLY A 100 25.94 -7.44 6.78
CA GLY A 100 25.40 -6.90 8.04
C GLY A 100 24.34 -5.81 7.80
N GLY A 101 23.81 -5.28 8.91
CA GLY A 101 22.72 -4.29 8.92
C GLY A 101 21.33 -4.91 8.82
N ASP A 102 20.34 -4.08 9.18
CA ASP A 102 18.96 -4.53 9.32
C ASP A 102 18.25 -4.65 7.96
N ILE A 103 17.33 -5.61 7.88
CA ILE A 103 16.38 -5.70 6.77
C ILE A 103 15.26 -4.70 7.08
N GLN A 104 15.11 -3.68 6.25
CA GLN A 104 14.02 -2.73 6.37
C GLN A 104 12.68 -3.46 6.19
N ASN A 105 11.68 -3.08 6.99
CA ASN A 105 10.34 -3.67 6.97
C ASN A 105 10.34 -5.20 7.19
N LEU A 106 11.29 -5.70 7.99
CA LEU A 106 11.42 -7.14 8.26
C LEU A 106 10.12 -7.74 8.82
N ASP A 107 9.43 -7.00 9.68
CA ASP A 107 8.12 -7.35 10.24
C ASP A 107 7.10 -7.68 9.14
N LEU A 108 7.00 -6.81 8.14
CA LEU A 108 6.07 -6.99 7.02
C LEU A 108 6.53 -8.10 6.07
N TRP A 109 7.83 -8.18 5.79
CA TRP A 109 8.37 -9.23 4.92
C TRP A 109 8.20 -10.63 5.49
N GLN A 110 8.39 -10.79 6.81
CA GLN A 110 8.14 -12.06 7.50
C GLN A 110 6.68 -12.44 7.41
N ARG A 111 5.77 -11.49 7.67
CA ARG A 111 4.33 -11.73 7.57
C ARG A 111 3.91 -12.11 6.15
N LEU A 112 4.43 -11.41 5.16
CA LEU A 112 4.14 -11.69 3.76
C LEU A 112 4.65 -13.07 3.33
N ALA A 113 5.81 -13.50 3.83
CA ALA A 113 6.36 -14.83 3.57
C ALA A 113 5.43 -15.95 4.06
N GLU A 114 4.89 -15.83 5.28
CA GLU A 114 3.91 -16.78 5.82
C GLU A 114 2.68 -16.93 4.92
N LEU A 115 2.16 -15.80 4.41
CA LEU A 115 0.96 -15.78 3.57
C LEU A 115 1.20 -16.38 2.17
N ILE A 116 2.41 -16.20 1.62
CA ILE A 116 2.80 -16.80 0.35
C ILE A 116 3.04 -18.31 0.49
N GLU A 117 3.34 -18.82 1.68
CA GLU A 117 3.38 -20.26 1.93
C GLU A 117 1.96 -20.87 2.02
N GLU A 118 0.98 -20.10 2.52
CA GLU A 118 -0.42 -20.54 2.61
C GLU A 118 -1.15 -20.51 1.24
N HIS A 119 -0.80 -19.58 0.36
CA HIS A 119 -1.47 -19.34 -0.92
C HIS A 119 -0.54 -19.58 -2.11
N GLU A 120 -1.10 -20.04 -3.24
CA GLU A 120 -0.35 -20.10 -4.49
C GLU A 120 -0.42 -18.74 -5.18
N VAL A 121 0.54 -17.86 -4.88
CA VAL A 121 0.54 -16.47 -5.36
C VAL A 121 1.41 -16.31 -6.61
N ARG A 122 0.78 -15.83 -7.68
CA ARG A 122 1.44 -15.31 -8.89
C ARG A 122 1.46 -13.79 -8.83
N TRP A 123 2.64 -13.22 -9.05
CA TRP A 123 2.89 -11.78 -8.99
C TRP A 123 2.95 -11.19 -10.39
N GLU A 124 2.17 -10.15 -10.64
CA GLU A 124 2.11 -9.43 -11.89
C GLU A 124 2.43 -7.96 -11.65
N TRP A 125 3.63 -7.54 -12.06
CA TRP A 125 3.99 -6.14 -11.99
C TRP A 125 3.38 -5.38 -13.16
N VAL A 126 2.68 -4.30 -12.85
CA VAL A 126 2.14 -3.37 -13.84
C VAL A 126 2.86 -2.04 -13.72
N ARG A 127 3.02 -1.34 -14.84
CA ARG A 127 3.50 0.03 -14.78
C ARG A 127 2.39 0.91 -14.19
N GLY A 128 2.71 1.72 -13.18
CA GLY A 128 1.76 2.68 -12.58
C GLY A 128 1.06 3.55 -13.63
N HIS A 129 -0.22 3.83 -13.41
CA HIS A 129 -1.11 4.59 -14.30
C HIS A 129 -1.28 4.06 -15.73
N ALA A 130 -1.07 2.75 -15.97
CA ALA A 130 -1.25 2.13 -17.28
C ALA A 130 -2.73 1.87 -17.69
N GLY A 131 -3.71 2.58 -17.11
CA GLY A 131 -5.11 2.45 -17.50
C GLY A 131 -5.81 1.19 -17.01
N ASN A 132 -5.31 0.53 -15.95
CA ASN A 132 -6.02 -0.58 -15.32
C ASN A 132 -7.03 -0.01 -14.29
N PRO A 133 -8.35 -0.15 -14.50
CA PRO A 133 -9.34 0.46 -13.63
C PRO A 133 -9.29 -0.02 -12.18
N TYR A 134 -8.84 -1.26 -11.93
CA TYR A 134 -8.74 -1.80 -10.57
C TYR A 134 -7.48 -1.34 -9.84
N ASN A 135 -6.37 -1.11 -10.57
CA ASN A 135 -5.19 -0.47 -9.98
C ASN A 135 -5.49 1.00 -9.63
N GLU A 136 -6.11 1.73 -10.56
CA GLU A 136 -6.56 3.11 -10.31
C GLU A 136 -7.56 3.19 -9.15
N ARG A 137 -8.42 2.17 -9.00
CA ARG A 137 -9.32 2.09 -7.85
C ARG A 137 -8.56 1.85 -6.54
N ALA A 138 -7.53 1.00 -6.54
CA ALA A 138 -6.67 0.78 -5.38
C ALA A 138 -5.91 2.06 -4.99
N ASP A 139 -5.33 2.78 -5.95
CA ASP A 139 -4.71 4.10 -5.77
C ASP A 139 -5.69 5.10 -5.14
N ALA A 140 -6.90 5.19 -5.68
CA ALA A 140 -7.93 6.10 -5.17
C ALA A 140 -8.33 5.77 -3.72
N LEU A 141 -8.33 4.49 -3.34
CA LEU A 141 -8.55 4.06 -1.96
C LEU A 141 -7.38 4.48 -1.06
N ALA A 142 -6.13 4.23 -1.46
CA ALA A 142 -4.95 4.64 -0.72
C ALA A 142 -4.89 6.17 -0.52
N THR A 143 -5.08 6.92 -1.60
CA THR A 143 -5.13 8.39 -1.60
C THR A 143 -6.23 8.94 -0.69
N ARG A 144 -7.39 8.26 -0.62
CA ARG A 144 -8.47 8.66 0.31
C ARG A 144 -8.03 8.53 1.77
N GLU A 145 -7.35 7.45 2.14
CA GLU A 145 -6.88 7.24 3.51
C GLU A 145 -5.79 8.25 3.90
N ILE A 146 -4.87 8.59 3.00
CA ILE A 146 -3.88 9.68 3.21
C ILE A 146 -4.60 11.00 3.52
N ARG A 147 -5.61 11.36 2.72
CA ARG A 147 -6.39 12.60 2.92
C ARG A 147 -7.18 12.59 4.23
N ALA A 148 -7.69 11.43 4.65
CA ALA A 148 -8.43 11.30 5.90
C ALA A 148 -7.55 11.65 7.11
N HIS A 149 -6.26 11.28 7.09
CA HIS A 149 -5.33 11.66 8.14
C HIS A 149 -5.07 13.16 8.19
N TYR A 150 -4.94 13.82 7.04
CA TYR A 150 -4.83 15.29 6.99
C TYR A 150 -6.07 16.01 7.53
N ALA A 151 -7.26 15.49 7.23
CA ALA A 151 -8.50 16.06 7.75
C ALA A 151 -8.59 15.93 9.28
N ALA A 152 -8.21 14.78 9.83
CA ALA A 152 -8.19 14.55 11.26
C ALA A 152 -7.20 15.47 11.99
N GLU A 153 -5.98 15.63 11.45
CA GLU A 153 -4.97 16.53 12.00
C GLU A 153 -5.43 18.00 11.99
N ALA A 154 -6.10 18.42 10.91
CA ALA A 154 -6.65 19.78 10.82
C ALA A 154 -7.80 20.03 11.82
N GLU A 155 -8.67 19.03 12.06
CA GLU A 155 -9.72 19.10 13.07
C GLU A 155 -9.13 19.19 14.49
N GLU A 156 -8.07 18.42 14.78
CA GLU A 156 -7.39 18.45 16.07
C GLU A 156 -6.75 19.82 16.34
N LEU A 157 -6.00 20.38 15.38
CA LEU A 157 -5.41 21.71 15.48
C LEU A 157 -6.46 22.81 15.67
N SER A 158 -7.58 22.73 14.95
CA SER A 158 -8.69 23.68 15.11
C SER A 158 -9.32 23.58 16.51
N SER A 159 -9.37 22.38 17.10
CA SER A 159 -9.93 22.17 18.44
C SER A 159 -9.03 22.71 19.56
N GLU A 160 -7.71 22.79 19.32
CA GLU A 160 -6.73 23.37 20.24
C GLU A 160 -6.64 24.91 20.15
N GLY A 161 -7.47 25.54 19.32
CA GLY A 161 -7.48 26.99 19.13
C GLY A 161 -6.35 27.51 18.24
N ALA A 162 -5.71 26.64 17.45
CA ALA A 162 -4.75 27.08 16.45
C ALA A 162 -5.47 27.72 15.26
N GLU A 163 -5.12 28.96 14.92
CA GLU A 163 -5.59 29.60 13.69
C GLU A 163 -4.84 29.02 12.48
N VAL A 164 -5.56 28.31 11.60
CA VAL A 164 -5.00 27.77 10.35
C VAL A 164 -5.02 28.86 9.29
N PHE A 165 -3.85 29.44 8.98
CA PHE A 165 -3.70 30.37 7.87
C PHE A 165 -3.46 29.62 6.55
N LEU A 166 -4.46 29.62 5.66
CA LEU A 166 -4.31 29.11 4.29
C LEU A 166 -3.42 30.06 3.47
N LEU A 167 -2.16 29.68 3.26
CA LEU A 167 -1.28 30.40 2.34
C LEU A 167 -1.60 29.98 0.90
N VAL A 168 -2.47 30.73 0.22
CA VAL A 168 -2.71 30.56 -1.22
C VAL A 168 -1.56 31.18 -1.99
N SER A 169 -0.57 30.37 -2.37
CA SER A 169 0.49 30.76 -3.30
C SER A 169 0.00 30.59 -4.73
N ALA A 170 -0.42 31.68 -5.37
CA ALA A 170 -0.56 31.73 -6.83
C ALA A 170 0.85 31.74 -7.45
N ARG A 171 1.25 30.66 -8.13
CA ARG A 171 2.44 30.70 -9.00
C ARG A 171 2.18 31.67 -10.15
N GLY A 172 2.64 32.91 -10.01
CA GLY A 172 2.73 33.87 -11.10
C GLY A 172 2.15 35.22 -10.76
N GLY A 173 2.97 36.09 -10.15
CA GLY A 173 2.65 37.52 -10.02
C GLY A 173 3.49 38.17 -8.94
N GLN A 174 4.55 38.89 -9.32
CA GLN A 174 5.19 39.82 -8.41
C GLN A 174 4.19 40.90 -7.99
N GLY A 175 3.95 41.04 -6.68
CA GLY A 175 3.00 42.01 -6.13
C GLY A 175 3.41 42.48 -4.74
N TRP A 176 4.17 43.58 -4.73
CA TRP A 176 4.42 44.57 -3.68
C TRP A 176 3.74 44.40 -2.30
N TRP A 177 4.55 44.40 -1.24
CA TRP A 177 4.12 44.64 0.14
C TRP A 177 3.81 46.14 0.34
N GLY A 178 2.57 46.45 0.70
CA GLY A 178 2.17 47.76 1.22
C GLY A 178 1.44 47.57 2.55
N ALA A 179 2.09 47.98 3.63
CA ALA A 179 1.49 48.05 4.97
C ALA A 179 0.51 49.23 5.08
N MET A 180 -0.54 49.04 5.89
CA MET A 180 -1.14 50.08 6.72
C MET A 180 -1.41 49.50 8.10
#